data_AF-A0A819M5B3-F1
#
_entry.id   AF-A0A819M5B3-F1
#
_cell.length_a   1.000
_cell.length_b   1.000
_cell.length_c   1.000
_cell.angle_alpha   90.00
_cell.angle_beta   90.00
_cell.angle_gamma   90.00
#
_symmetry.space_group_name_H-M   'P 1'
#
loop_
_entity.id
_entity.type
_entity.pdbx_description
1 polymer ?
#
loop_
_entity_poly.entity_id
_entity_poly.type
_entity_poly.pdbx_seq_one_letter_code
_entity_poly.pdbx_strand_id
1 'polypeptide(L)'
;MAASDDTYENENILKLKLEIARYQLAIETEKRKGEEEKRKIEKEKRIQKKFDVIIEEERRKAEEEKRKAEEERRKAEEEKRKAEEEKRKAEEEKRKAEEEKQKAEEEKRNAEEEKRKAEEEKRKQKELNREIELIKTKRMKITQELSSSSMINILTILSDHGSFYNLFVRDHLQSFDINNVLNDNNYLNENTIELIRIYINNVSSMSNANEQQIKSTFQDLILNLLNALNDCTLLKYLDIQALHRVIGKFCPDCCFLFKNVNIDTDQEHKCLQDFIVCVGEFKKCDVSSEASIGQILHYLHLLSVIQNRKKIYGFLTNGKQISFFYIEKKHEWKESYNFYKSQDLDMFNEYSKESLSSDMMITNEEWKNKYLNEVTWKIFINFLTMNDKFYEYTTLNINPSDNLFQNKYNIRKKLGNGLTSVVYLLVKNDNNSLNDDIDQCVMKISKSSLYSEYFLNEVTIIKELKKLNDSNKFNLFFQDILQYSPE
;
A
#
# COMPACT_ATOMS: atom_id res chain seq x y z
N MET A 1 35.57 -152.07 92.55
CA MET A 1 35.16 -150.84 93.26
C MET A 1 35.80 -149.65 92.55
N ALA A 2 34.96 -148.87 91.84
CA ALA A 2 35.04 -147.42 91.60
C ALA A 2 36.39 -146.75 91.25
N ALA A 3 36.84 -146.82 89.99
CA ALA A 3 37.95 -145.96 89.51
C ALA A 3 38.00 -145.65 88.00
N SER A 4 36.94 -145.90 87.21
CA SER A 4 36.98 -145.75 85.74
C SER A 4 36.06 -144.68 85.12
N ASP A 5 35.23 -143.99 85.91
CA ASP A 5 34.29 -142.96 85.40
C ASP A 5 34.85 -141.51 85.48
N ASP A 6 35.79 -141.21 86.38
CA ASP A 6 36.32 -139.84 86.59
C ASP A 6 37.30 -139.36 85.49
N THR A 7 37.88 -140.27 84.69
CA THR A 7 38.84 -139.93 83.62
C THR A 7 38.16 -139.48 82.32
N TYR A 8 36.97 -140.02 82.01
CA TYR A 8 36.24 -139.68 80.78
C TYR A 8 35.53 -138.31 80.89
N GLU A 9 35.03 -137.98 82.08
CA GLU A 9 34.39 -136.70 82.35
C GLU A 9 35.40 -135.53 82.38
N ASN A 10 36.60 -135.76 82.92
CA ASN A 10 37.69 -134.77 82.91
C ASN A 10 38.21 -134.47 81.50
N GLU A 11 38.30 -135.45 80.61
CA GLU A 11 38.77 -135.23 79.23
C GLU A 11 37.78 -134.38 78.41
N ASN A 12 36.48 -134.59 78.61
CA ASN A 12 35.43 -133.78 77.97
C ASN A 12 35.39 -132.35 78.50
N ILE A 13 35.55 -132.15 79.82
CA ILE A 13 35.66 -130.80 80.40
C ILE A 13 36.92 -130.09 79.88
N LEU A 14 38.03 -130.81 79.69
CA LEU A 14 39.25 -130.23 79.13
C LEU A 14 39.07 -129.83 77.66
N LYS A 15 38.40 -130.66 76.84
CA LYS A 15 38.04 -130.33 75.45
C LYS A 15 37.15 -129.08 75.39
N LEU A 16 36.13 -129.01 76.25
CA LEU A 16 35.23 -127.85 76.31
C LEU A 16 35.97 -126.57 76.74
N LYS A 17 36.85 -126.66 77.74
CA LYS A 17 37.70 -125.53 78.18
C LYS A 17 38.64 -125.07 77.07
N LEU A 18 39.21 -126.01 76.30
CA LEU A 18 40.09 -125.69 75.18
C LEU A 18 39.32 -124.99 74.05
N GLU A 19 38.08 -125.41 73.80
CA GLU A 19 37.20 -124.82 72.80
C GLU A 19 36.73 -123.42 73.21
N ILE A 20 36.33 -123.23 74.48
CA ILE A 20 36.03 -121.90 75.04
C ILE A 20 37.24 -120.98 74.94
N ALA A 21 38.44 -121.45 75.27
CA ALA A 21 39.67 -120.67 75.14
C ALA A 21 39.96 -120.29 73.68
N ARG A 22 39.69 -121.18 72.71
CA ARG A 22 39.79 -120.86 71.26
C ARG A 22 38.80 -119.78 70.85
N TYR A 23 37.55 -119.86 71.30
CA TYR A 23 36.53 -118.85 71.01
C TYR A 23 36.87 -117.50 71.66
N GLN A 24 37.36 -117.50 72.90
CA GLN A 24 37.83 -116.29 73.58
C GLN A 24 38.99 -115.64 72.83
N LEU A 25 39.98 -116.44 72.39
CA LEU A 25 41.10 -115.96 71.60
C LEU A 25 40.62 -115.39 70.25
N ALA A 26 39.67 -116.05 69.58
CA ALA A 26 39.09 -115.57 68.33
C ALA A 26 38.39 -114.22 68.51
N ILE A 27 37.55 -114.08 69.55
CA ILE A 27 36.88 -112.81 69.89
C ILE A 27 37.91 -111.71 70.16
N GLU A 28 38.97 -112.01 70.89
CA GLU A 28 40.01 -111.04 71.22
C GLU A 28 40.84 -110.64 69.99
N THR A 29 41.12 -111.57 69.07
CA THR A 29 41.76 -111.24 67.78
C THR A 29 40.87 -110.37 66.90
N GLU A 30 39.56 -110.60 66.86
CA GLU A 30 38.61 -109.77 66.11
C GLU A 30 38.46 -108.38 66.74
N LYS A 31 38.43 -108.28 68.08
CA LYS A 31 38.49 -106.98 68.77
C LYS A 31 39.77 -106.22 68.43
N ARG A 32 40.92 -106.90 68.43
CA ARG A 32 42.23 -106.30 68.09
C ARG A 32 42.24 -105.80 66.64
N LYS A 33 41.70 -106.58 65.69
CA LYS A 33 41.54 -106.15 64.29
C LYS A 33 40.63 -104.93 64.17
N GLY A 34 39.49 -104.92 64.86
CA GLY A 34 38.56 -103.79 64.86
C GLY A 34 39.15 -102.52 65.47
N GLU A 35 39.98 -102.64 66.51
CA GLU A 35 40.73 -101.50 67.06
C GLU A 35 41.82 -101.00 66.10
N GLU A 36 42.52 -101.90 65.43
CA GLU A 36 43.57 -101.55 64.46
C GLU A 36 42.98 -100.84 63.23
N GLU A 37 41.81 -101.28 62.77
CA GLU A 37 41.04 -100.62 61.71
C GLU A 37 40.52 -99.24 62.14
N LYS A 38 39.98 -99.10 63.37
CA LYS A 38 39.63 -97.79 63.93
C LYS A 38 40.82 -96.83 63.98
N ARG A 39 42.02 -97.31 64.36
CA ARG A 39 43.25 -96.48 64.35
C ARG A 39 43.67 -96.06 62.94
N LYS A 40 43.49 -96.93 61.93
CA LYS A 40 43.75 -96.57 60.52
C LYS A 40 42.80 -95.49 60.04
N ILE A 41 41.50 -95.67 60.27
CA ILE A 41 40.46 -94.69 59.91
C ILE A 41 40.72 -93.34 60.60
N GLU A 42 41.11 -93.34 61.89
CA GLU A 42 41.41 -92.10 62.59
C GLU A 42 42.66 -91.40 62.02
N LYS A 43 43.71 -92.15 61.67
CA LYS A 43 44.89 -91.59 61.00
C LYS A 43 44.53 -90.99 59.64
N GLU A 44 43.72 -91.67 58.84
CA GLU A 44 43.23 -91.16 57.55
C GLU A 44 42.41 -89.89 57.73
N LYS A 45 41.49 -89.84 58.70
CA LYS A 45 40.73 -88.61 59.03
C LYS A 45 41.64 -87.45 59.43
N ARG A 46 42.73 -87.71 60.18
CA ARG A 46 43.71 -86.68 60.54
C ARG A 46 44.50 -86.18 59.33
N ILE A 47 44.85 -87.08 58.41
CA ILE A 47 45.54 -86.72 57.16
C ILE A 47 44.60 -85.89 56.27
N GLN A 48 43.35 -86.33 56.10
CA GLN A 48 42.34 -85.60 55.33
C GLN A 48 42.13 -84.20 55.91
N LYS A 49 41.96 -84.09 57.23
CA LYS A 49 41.80 -82.78 57.88
C LYS A 49 43.01 -81.86 57.70
N LYS A 50 44.23 -82.40 57.68
CA LYS A 50 45.43 -81.60 57.36
C LYS A 50 45.44 -81.17 55.89
N PHE A 51 45.02 -82.05 54.98
CA PHE A 51 44.94 -81.75 53.57
C PHE A 51 43.90 -80.67 53.27
N ASP A 52 42.72 -80.74 53.90
CA ASP A 52 41.67 -79.72 53.78
C ASP A 52 42.15 -78.34 54.29
N VAL A 53 42.93 -78.31 55.38
CA VAL A 53 43.53 -77.06 55.88
C VAL A 53 44.54 -76.49 54.89
N ILE A 54 45.37 -77.32 54.27
CA ILE A 54 46.34 -76.87 53.27
C ILE A 54 45.62 -76.32 52.02
N ILE A 55 44.58 -77.00 51.54
CA ILE A 55 43.76 -76.53 50.42
C ILE A 55 43.12 -75.18 50.74
N GLU A 56 42.55 -75.03 51.94
CA GLU A 56 41.94 -73.76 52.34
C GLU A 56 42.98 -72.64 52.47
N GLU A 57 44.18 -72.94 52.95
CA GLU A 57 45.29 -71.98 53.02
C GLU A 57 45.80 -71.58 51.63
N GLU A 58 45.95 -72.52 50.70
CA GLU A 58 46.27 -72.23 49.29
C GLU A 58 45.17 -71.43 48.60
N ARG A 59 43.90 -71.75 48.86
CA ARG A 59 42.75 -71.00 48.33
C ARG A 59 42.77 -69.55 48.84
N ARG A 60 43.06 -69.34 50.14
CA ARG A 60 43.20 -67.99 50.71
C ARG A 60 44.39 -67.24 50.11
N LYS A 61 45.53 -67.89 49.90
CA LYS A 61 46.69 -67.27 49.23
C LYS A 61 46.36 -66.87 47.80
N ALA A 62 45.69 -67.74 47.04
CA ALA A 62 45.27 -67.46 45.67
C ALA A 62 44.21 -66.34 45.59
N GLU A 63 43.27 -66.28 46.54
CA GLU A 63 42.32 -65.17 46.64
C GLU A 63 43.00 -63.85 47.03
N GLU A 64 43.99 -63.89 47.92
CA GLU A 64 44.76 -62.71 48.31
C GLU A 64 45.62 -62.18 47.15
N GLU A 65 46.26 -63.06 46.38
CA GLU A 65 46.96 -62.70 45.15
C GLU A 65 46.03 -62.11 44.10
N LYS A 66 44.85 -62.70 43.89
CA LYS A 66 43.83 -62.13 43.00
C LYS A 66 43.38 -60.74 43.45
N ARG A 67 43.15 -60.54 44.76
CA ARG A 67 42.80 -59.24 45.31
C ARG A 67 43.91 -58.21 45.12
N LYS A 68 45.18 -58.58 45.33
CA LYS A 68 46.32 -57.69 45.08
C LYS A 68 46.43 -57.31 43.61
N ALA A 69 46.30 -58.28 42.70
CA ALA A 69 46.32 -58.03 41.26
C ALA A 69 45.14 -57.15 40.80
N GLU A 70 43.94 -57.34 41.37
CA GLU A 70 42.77 -56.51 41.09
C GLU A 70 42.92 -55.10 41.66
N GLU A 71 43.50 -54.95 42.85
CA GLU A 71 43.80 -53.64 43.45
C GLU A 71 44.85 -52.88 42.63
N GLU A 72 45.92 -53.55 42.17
CA GLU A 72 46.89 -52.97 41.24
C GLU A 72 46.25 -52.57 39.92
N ARG A 73 45.37 -53.41 39.36
CA ARG A 73 44.64 -53.08 38.13
C ARG A 73 43.74 -51.86 38.33
N ARG A 74 43.04 -51.77 39.47
CA ARG A 74 42.20 -50.60 39.81
C ARG A 74 43.04 -49.34 39.99
N LYS A 75 44.21 -49.42 40.62
CA LYS A 75 45.14 -48.28 40.75
C LYS A 75 45.65 -47.82 39.39
N ALA A 76 46.06 -48.74 38.53
CA ALA A 76 46.49 -48.41 37.16
C ALA A 76 45.35 -47.81 36.31
N GLU A 77 44.13 -48.32 36.46
CA GLU A 77 42.95 -47.79 35.77
C GLU A 77 42.53 -46.42 36.32
N GLU A 78 42.67 -46.19 37.62
CA GLU A 78 42.43 -44.88 38.25
C GLU A 78 43.50 -43.85 37.85
N GLU A 79 44.78 -44.21 37.78
CA GLU A 79 45.84 -43.36 37.24
C GLU A 79 45.60 -43.04 35.76
N LYS A 80 45.20 -44.02 34.95
CA LYS A 80 44.85 -43.78 33.55
C LYS A 80 43.65 -42.84 33.41
N ARG A 81 42.62 -43.00 34.25
CA ARG A 81 41.47 -42.08 34.27
C ARG A 81 41.86 -40.67 34.71
N LYS A 82 42.74 -40.52 35.71
CA LYS A 82 43.26 -39.21 36.13
C LYS A 82 44.05 -38.54 35.01
N ALA A 83 44.92 -39.29 34.32
CA ALA A 83 45.67 -38.78 33.17
C ALA A 83 44.76 -38.40 31.97
N GLU A 84 43.71 -39.20 31.69
CA GLU A 84 42.72 -38.85 30.67
C GLU A 84 41.88 -37.63 31.08
N GLU A 85 41.52 -37.49 32.36
CA GLU A 85 40.79 -36.34 32.86
C GLU A 85 41.64 -35.05 32.84
N GLU A 86 42.92 -35.13 33.20
CA GLU A 86 43.88 -34.03 33.05
C GLU A 86 44.06 -33.64 31.58
N LYS A 87 44.17 -34.63 30.68
CA LYS A 87 44.25 -34.36 29.23
C LYS A 87 42.98 -33.69 28.71
N ARG A 88 41.79 -34.13 29.15
CA ARG A 88 40.51 -33.48 28.79
C ARG A 88 40.41 -32.07 29.35
N LYS A 89 40.86 -31.82 30.58
CA LYS A 89 40.91 -30.47 31.16
C LYS A 89 41.86 -29.55 30.38
N ALA A 90 43.04 -30.05 30.01
CA ALA A 90 43.99 -29.30 29.18
C ALA A 90 43.45 -29.03 27.75
N GLU A 91 42.77 -30.00 27.13
CA GLU A 91 42.10 -29.80 25.84
C GLU A 91 40.92 -28.82 25.94
N GLU A 92 40.16 -28.86 27.04
CA GLU A 92 39.05 -27.92 27.27
C GLU A 92 39.55 -26.51 27.57
N GLU A 93 40.62 -26.34 28.35
CA GLU A 93 41.29 -25.05 28.54
C GLU A 93 41.85 -24.50 27.22
N LYS A 94 42.47 -25.36 26.40
CA LYS A 94 42.94 -24.97 25.07
C LYS A 94 41.79 -24.54 24.17
N ARG A 95 40.66 -25.26 24.21
CA ARG A 95 39.47 -24.90 23.44
C ARG A 95 38.85 -23.60 23.92
N LYS A 96 38.78 -23.36 25.24
CA LYS A 96 38.32 -22.08 25.81
C LYS A 96 39.22 -20.92 25.41
N ALA A 97 40.54 -21.09 25.45
CA ALA A 97 41.49 -20.08 25.00
C ALA A 97 41.38 -19.80 23.50
N GLU A 98 41.10 -20.83 22.69
CA GLU A 98 40.90 -20.68 21.24
C GLU A 98 39.55 -20.03 20.90
N GLU A 99 38.48 -20.37 21.64
CA GLU A 99 37.17 -19.72 21.57
C GLU A 99 37.25 -18.24 22.02
N GLU A 100 37.99 -17.92 23.09
CA GLU A 100 38.24 -16.53 23.51
C GLU A 100 39.04 -15.75 22.47
N LYS A 101 40.06 -16.37 21.87
CA LYS A 101 40.83 -15.76 20.78
C LYS A 101 39.97 -15.52 19.54
N GLN A 102 39.08 -16.46 19.19
CA GLN A 102 38.13 -16.29 18.09
C GLN A 102 37.14 -15.17 18.39
N LYS A 103 36.60 -15.07 19.61
CA LYS A 103 35.72 -13.97 20.01
C LYS A 103 36.44 -12.62 19.96
N ALA A 104 37.70 -12.53 20.42
CA ALA A 104 38.48 -11.31 20.34
C ALA A 104 38.82 -10.91 18.88
N GLU A 105 39.11 -11.89 18.01
CA GLU A 105 39.30 -11.64 16.58
C GLU A 105 38.00 -11.24 15.88
N GLU A 106 36.86 -11.82 16.27
CA GLU A 106 35.53 -11.47 15.76
C GLU A 106 35.09 -10.08 16.22
N GLU A 107 35.30 -9.72 17.49
CA GLU A 107 35.08 -8.35 17.98
C GLU A 107 35.97 -7.34 17.25
N LYS A 108 37.24 -7.68 16.99
CA LYS A 108 38.13 -6.82 16.22
C LYS A 108 37.68 -6.67 14.77
N ARG A 109 37.22 -7.76 14.13
CA ARG A 109 36.64 -7.71 12.77
C ARG A 109 35.36 -6.91 12.74
N ASN A 110 34.48 -7.05 13.73
CA ASN A 110 33.25 -6.30 13.84
C ASN A 110 33.54 -4.81 14.05
N ALA A 111 34.52 -4.46 14.89
CA ALA A 111 34.95 -3.07 15.08
C ALA A 111 35.61 -2.46 13.83
N GLU A 112 36.43 -3.24 13.10
CA GLU A 112 36.99 -2.83 11.81
C GLU A 112 35.92 -2.69 10.73
N GLU A 113 34.91 -3.56 10.73
CA GLU A 113 33.79 -3.51 9.80
C GLU A 113 32.84 -2.37 10.12
N GLU A 114 32.57 -2.07 11.39
CA GLU A 114 31.84 -0.86 11.81
C GLU A 114 32.62 0.40 11.44
N LYS A 115 33.94 0.43 11.65
CA LYS A 115 34.77 1.55 11.22
C LYS A 115 34.76 1.71 9.70
N ARG A 116 34.83 0.59 8.96
CA ARG A 116 34.72 0.58 7.49
C ARG A 116 33.33 1.03 7.05
N LYS A 117 32.25 0.60 7.71
CA LYS A 117 30.88 1.05 7.44
C LYS A 117 30.72 2.53 7.75
N ALA A 118 31.27 3.03 8.84
CA ALA A 118 31.24 4.45 9.18
C ALA A 118 32.11 5.30 8.24
N GLU A 119 33.25 4.78 7.76
CA GLU A 119 34.07 5.44 6.74
C GLU A 119 33.41 5.37 5.36
N GLU A 120 32.76 4.27 5.01
CA GLU A 120 31.99 4.11 3.79
C GLU A 120 30.73 4.97 3.83
N GLU A 121 30.08 5.12 4.98
CA GLU A 121 28.96 6.03 5.20
C GLU A 121 29.43 7.47 5.18
N LYS A 122 30.60 7.81 5.74
CA LYS A 122 31.21 9.14 5.54
C LYS A 122 31.62 9.40 4.09
N ARG A 123 32.10 8.38 3.35
CA ARG A 123 32.42 8.50 1.93
C ARG A 123 31.15 8.64 1.11
N LYS A 124 30.11 7.85 1.37
CA LYS A 124 28.77 7.98 0.78
C LYS A 124 28.14 9.30 1.15
N GLN A 125 28.31 9.81 2.36
CA GLN A 125 27.83 11.13 2.77
C GLN A 125 28.63 12.24 2.08
N LYS A 126 29.94 12.09 1.89
CA LYS A 126 30.78 13.06 1.19
C LYS A 126 30.55 13.02 -0.32
N GLU A 127 30.30 11.84 -0.88
CA GLU A 127 29.94 11.61 -2.27
C GLU A 127 28.52 12.07 -2.53
N LEU A 128 27.56 11.77 -1.65
CA LEU A 128 26.22 12.34 -1.63
C LEU A 128 26.28 13.85 -1.40
N ASN A 129 27.18 14.40 -0.59
CA ASN A 129 27.31 15.86 -0.43
C ASN A 129 27.96 16.50 -1.66
N ARG A 130 28.92 15.84 -2.32
CA ARG A 130 29.49 16.27 -3.60
C ARG A 130 28.49 16.12 -4.73
N GLU A 131 27.66 15.09 -4.70
CA GLU A 131 26.59 14.83 -5.64
C GLU A 131 25.43 15.76 -5.36
N ILE A 132 25.14 16.13 -4.11
CA ILE A 132 24.20 17.19 -3.70
C ILE A 132 24.76 18.54 -4.12
N GLU A 133 26.05 18.82 -3.97
CA GLU A 133 26.68 20.06 -4.46
C GLU A 133 26.70 20.11 -5.97
N LEU A 134 26.99 18.99 -6.65
CA LEU A 134 26.94 18.84 -8.10
C LEU A 134 25.50 18.88 -8.59
N ILE A 135 24.54 18.31 -7.87
CA ILE A 135 23.10 18.40 -8.08
C ILE A 135 22.63 19.79 -7.70
N LYS A 136 23.27 20.56 -6.82
CA LYS A 136 22.90 21.92 -6.43
C LYS A 136 23.46 22.94 -7.41
N THR A 137 24.63 22.69 -7.99
CA THR A 137 25.20 23.47 -9.10
C THR A 137 24.59 23.07 -10.44
N LYS A 138 24.35 21.78 -10.68
CA LYS A 138 23.49 21.30 -11.77
C LYS A 138 22.07 21.75 -11.56
N ARG A 139 21.48 21.76 -10.34
CA ARG A 139 20.19 22.42 -10.01
C ARG A 139 20.32 23.92 -10.06
N MET A 140 21.45 24.59 -9.90
CA MET A 140 21.48 26.03 -10.18
C MET A 140 21.39 26.26 -11.69
N LYS A 141 22.07 25.41 -12.49
CA LYS A 141 21.98 25.41 -13.96
C LYS A 141 20.62 24.87 -14.49
N ILE A 142 20.03 23.87 -13.83
CA ILE A 142 18.73 23.23 -14.09
C ILE A 142 17.61 24.04 -13.41
N THR A 143 17.81 24.79 -12.34
CA THR A 143 16.81 25.75 -11.84
C THR A 143 16.86 27.01 -12.71
N GLN A 144 18.00 27.29 -13.35
CA GLN A 144 18.09 28.20 -14.50
C GLN A 144 17.48 27.61 -15.80
N GLU A 145 17.51 26.29 -16.04
CA GLU A 145 17.07 25.64 -17.31
C GLU A 145 15.73 24.86 -17.24
N LEU A 146 15.24 24.49 -16.05
CA LEU A 146 14.26 23.43 -15.73
C LEU A 146 13.49 23.77 -14.42
N SER A 147 12.97 24.98 -14.40
CA SER A 147 11.73 25.40 -13.73
C SER A 147 10.54 24.43 -13.96
N SER A 148 10.65 23.13 -13.63
CA SER A 148 9.70 22.09 -14.08
C SER A 148 9.54 20.84 -13.19
N SER A 149 9.97 20.86 -11.93
CA SER A 149 9.41 19.96 -10.88
C SER A 149 9.05 20.70 -9.60
N SER A 150 9.34 22.00 -9.56
CA SER A 150 8.75 22.90 -8.58
C SER A 150 7.54 23.60 -9.15
N MET A 151 7.03 23.33 -10.36
CA MET A 151 5.90 24.10 -10.88
C MET A 151 4.66 23.94 -10.00
N ILE A 152 4.31 22.75 -9.51
CA ILE A 152 3.17 22.62 -8.57
C ILE A 152 3.42 23.41 -7.26
N ASN A 153 4.63 23.36 -6.70
CA ASN A 153 4.97 24.15 -5.50
C ASN A 153 5.06 25.66 -5.79
N ILE A 154 5.61 26.08 -6.92
CA ILE A 154 5.75 27.47 -7.36
C ILE A 154 4.38 28.04 -7.75
N LEU A 155 3.51 27.30 -8.44
CA LEU A 155 2.14 27.72 -8.78
C LEU A 155 1.20 27.79 -7.57
N THR A 156 1.49 27.03 -6.51
CA THR A 156 0.79 27.14 -5.21
C THR A 156 1.38 28.26 -4.33
N ILE A 157 2.61 28.71 -4.63
CA ILE A 157 3.37 29.77 -3.93
C ILE A 157 3.22 31.13 -4.61
N LEU A 158 3.00 31.21 -5.93
CA LEU A 158 2.73 32.47 -6.62
C LEU A 158 1.37 32.99 -6.16
N SER A 159 1.42 33.87 -5.17
CA SER A 159 0.26 34.54 -4.57
C SER A 159 -0.43 35.50 -5.54
N ASP A 160 0.18 35.78 -6.71
CA ASP A 160 -0.33 36.75 -7.67
C ASP A 160 -0.36 36.20 -9.11
N HIS A 161 -1.46 36.47 -9.81
CA HIS A 161 -1.74 36.03 -11.17
C HIS A 161 -0.86 36.71 -12.23
N GLY A 162 -0.33 37.90 -11.95
CA GLY A 162 0.52 38.65 -12.87
C GLY A 162 1.93 38.05 -13.00
N SER A 163 2.48 37.56 -11.90
CA SER A 163 3.75 36.81 -11.88
C SER A 163 3.60 35.49 -12.61
N PHE A 164 2.47 34.79 -12.43
CA PHE A 164 2.19 33.58 -13.21
C PHE A 164 2.17 33.90 -14.72
N TYR A 165 1.46 34.96 -15.12
CA TYR A 165 1.41 35.36 -16.52
C TYR A 165 2.80 35.67 -17.10
N ASN A 166 3.55 36.54 -16.43
CA ASN A 166 4.85 36.99 -16.93
C ASN A 166 5.90 35.87 -16.98
N LEU A 167 5.88 34.94 -16.03
CA LEU A 167 6.90 33.89 -15.95
C LEU A 167 6.57 32.66 -16.80
N PHE A 168 5.28 32.32 -16.98
CA PHE A 168 4.88 31.03 -17.57
C PHE A 168 4.04 31.16 -18.84
N VAL A 169 3.32 32.26 -19.03
CA VAL A 169 2.34 32.39 -20.11
C VAL A 169 2.84 33.31 -21.21
N ARG A 170 3.40 34.47 -20.89
CA ARG A 170 3.63 35.58 -21.82
C ARG A 170 4.32 35.17 -23.12
N ASP A 171 5.43 34.43 -23.03
CA ASP A 171 6.22 34.01 -24.20
C ASP A 171 5.76 32.67 -24.79
N HIS A 172 4.68 32.09 -24.26
CA HIS A 172 4.16 30.77 -24.61
C HIS A 172 2.68 30.77 -24.98
N LEU A 173 2.02 31.93 -24.92
CA LEU A 173 0.62 32.08 -25.27
C LEU A 173 0.44 32.07 -26.78
N GLN A 174 -0.26 31.06 -27.26
CA GLN A 174 -0.55 30.86 -28.68
C GLN A 174 -1.98 31.32 -28.98
N SER A 175 -2.19 31.88 -30.17
CA SER A 175 -3.54 32.12 -30.67
C SER A 175 -4.11 30.83 -31.25
N PHE A 176 -5.42 30.65 -31.15
CA PHE A 176 -6.13 29.62 -31.88
C PHE A 176 -7.43 30.15 -32.47
N ASP A 177 -7.83 29.56 -33.59
CA ASP A 177 -9.12 29.84 -34.19
C ASP A 177 -10.18 28.92 -33.56
N ILE A 178 -11.08 29.53 -32.79
CA ILE A 178 -12.17 28.84 -32.10
C ILE A 178 -13.17 28.19 -33.08
N ASN A 179 -13.27 28.69 -34.31
CA ASN A 179 -14.17 28.11 -35.32
C ASN A 179 -13.74 26.69 -35.71
N ASN A 180 -12.43 26.43 -35.76
CA ASN A 180 -11.88 25.11 -36.09
C ASN A 180 -12.05 24.09 -34.97
N VAL A 181 -12.45 24.55 -33.78
CA VAL A 181 -12.55 23.73 -32.58
C VAL A 181 -13.98 23.20 -32.43
N LEU A 182 -15.00 23.91 -32.93
CA LEU A 182 -16.41 23.58 -32.71
C LEU A 182 -17.04 22.75 -33.84
N ASN A 183 -17.99 21.87 -33.49
CA ASN A 183 -18.81 21.15 -34.47
C ASN A 183 -19.85 22.08 -35.12
N ASP A 184 -20.21 21.82 -36.37
CA ASP A 184 -21.24 22.56 -37.15
C ASP A 184 -22.68 22.40 -36.62
N ASN A 185 -22.88 21.94 -35.39
CA ASN A 185 -24.21 21.77 -34.82
C ASN A 185 -24.84 23.15 -34.57
N ASN A 186 -25.94 23.45 -35.24
CA ASN A 186 -26.62 24.73 -35.10
C ASN A 186 -27.70 24.67 -34.01
N TYR A 187 -27.28 24.80 -32.75
CA TYR A 187 -28.21 24.88 -31.61
C TYR A 187 -28.76 26.29 -31.35
N LEU A 188 -28.37 27.28 -32.15
CA LEU A 188 -28.91 28.63 -32.09
C LEU A 188 -30.30 28.68 -32.75
N ASN A 189 -31.33 28.33 -31.98
CA ASN A 189 -32.74 28.36 -32.40
C ASN A 189 -33.47 29.60 -31.86
N GLU A 190 -34.72 29.84 -32.30
CA GLU A 190 -35.50 31.02 -31.87
C GLU A 190 -35.60 31.16 -30.35
N ASN A 191 -35.74 30.06 -29.60
CA ASN A 191 -35.82 30.12 -28.14
C ASN A 191 -34.51 30.64 -27.52
N THR A 192 -33.36 30.11 -27.95
CA THR A 192 -32.05 30.61 -27.49
C THR A 192 -31.79 32.05 -27.92
N ILE A 193 -32.25 32.44 -29.11
CA ILE A 193 -32.13 33.80 -29.63
C ILE A 193 -32.94 34.78 -28.79
N GLU A 194 -34.17 34.43 -28.38
CA GLU A 194 -34.98 35.28 -27.50
C GLU A 194 -34.33 35.46 -26.12
N LEU A 195 -33.75 34.41 -25.55
CA LEU A 195 -32.99 34.53 -24.29
C LEU A 195 -31.79 35.46 -24.41
N ILE A 196 -31.03 35.33 -25.51
CA ILE A 196 -29.93 36.24 -25.81
C ILE A 196 -30.47 37.67 -25.97
N ARG A 197 -31.59 37.87 -26.68
CA ARG A 197 -32.20 39.19 -26.84
C ARG A 197 -32.53 39.86 -25.51
N ILE A 198 -33.15 39.13 -24.60
CA ILE A 198 -33.46 39.63 -23.25
C ILE A 198 -32.17 40.08 -22.55
N TYR A 199 -31.12 39.27 -22.59
CA TYR A 199 -29.81 39.62 -22.04
C TYR A 199 -29.23 40.90 -22.68
N ILE A 200 -29.23 40.98 -24.01
CA ILE A 200 -28.68 42.12 -24.76
C ILE A 200 -29.40 43.43 -24.37
N ASN A 201 -30.73 43.39 -24.27
CA ASN A 201 -31.53 44.55 -23.89
C ASN A 201 -31.27 44.97 -22.44
N ASN A 202 -31.14 44.00 -21.54
CA ASN A 202 -30.82 44.26 -20.13
C ASN A 202 -29.44 44.90 -19.98
N VAL A 203 -28.41 44.37 -20.65
CA VAL A 203 -27.05 44.94 -20.58
C VAL A 203 -26.95 46.30 -21.28
N SER A 204 -27.69 46.51 -22.37
CA SER A 204 -27.66 47.77 -23.11
C SER A 204 -28.37 48.92 -22.39
N SER A 205 -29.41 48.63 -21.61
CA SER A 205 -30.10 49.61 -20.76
C SER A 205 -29.33 49.97 -19.48
N MET A 206 -28.27 49.20 -19.17
CA MET A 206 -27.45 49.29 -17.98
C MET A 206 -26.22 50.21 -18.15
N SER A 207 -26.43 51.47 -18.56
CA SER A 207 -25.34 52.43 -18.84
C SER A 207 -24.38 52.69 -17.67
N ASN A 208 -24.80 52.45 -16.43
CA ASN A 208 -24.02 52.60 -15.20
C ASN A 208 -24.00 51.34 -14.31
N ALA A 209 -24.31 50.15 -14.85
CA ALA A 209 -24.37 48.96 -14.01
C ALA A 209 -23.02 48.63 -13.37
N ASN A 210 -23.09 48.21 -12.10
CA ASN A 210 -21.90 47.69 -11.41
C ASN A 210 -21.57 46.28 -11.92
N GLU A 211 -20.34 45.83 -11.65
CA GLU A 211 -19.84 44.52 -12.07
C GLU A 211 -20.74 43.37 -11.60
N GLN A 212 -21.28 43.48 -10.37
CA GLN A 212 -22.19 42.51 -9.78
C GLN A 212 -23.49 42.35 -10.59
N GLN A 213 -24.05 43.44 -11.11
CA GLN A 213 -25.30 43.44 -11.88
C GLN A 213 -25.13 42.77 -13.24
N ILE A 214 -24.06 43.12 -13.96
CA ILE A 214 -23.78 42.50 -15.27
C ILE A 214 -23.46 41.02 -15.08
N LYS A 215 -22.68 40.69 -14.04
CA LYS A 215 -22.42 39.31 -13.65
C LYS A 215 -23.73 38.56 -13.40
N SER A 216 -24.59 39.02 -12.50
CA SER A 216 -25.89 38.39 -12.21
C SER A 216 -26.72 38.16 -13.46
N THR A 217 -26.79 39.15 -14.35
CA THR A 217 -27.57 39.07 -15.60
C THR A 217 -26.98 38.04 -16.57
N PHE A 218 -25.64 37.90 -16.63
CA PHE A 218 -24.98 36.88 -17.43
C PHE A 218 -25.16 35.47 -16.85
N GLN A 219 -25.19 35.34 -15.52
CA GLN A 219 -25.48 34.08 -14.84
C GLN A 219 -26.90 33.59 -15.13
N ASP A 220 -27.88 34.50 -15.05
CA ASP A 220 -29.28 34.21 -15.40
C ASP A 220 -29.40 33.75 -16.85
N LEU A 221 -28.67 34.41 -17.78
CA LEU A 221 -28.60 33.99 -19.17
C LEU A 221 -28.04 32.56 -19.29
N ILE A 222 -26.90 32.25 -18.68
CA ILE A 222 -26.32 30.90 -18.75
C ILE A 222 -27.30 29.86 -18.24
N LEU A 223 -27.94 30.10 -17.09
CA LEU A 223 -28.89 29.17 -16.49
C LEU A 223 -30.08 28.92 -17.42
N ASN A 224 -30.64 30.00 -17.99
CA ASN A 224 -31.74 29.92 -18.95
C ASN A 224 -31.34 29.21 -20.24
N LEU A 225 -30.12 29.45 -20.75
CA LEU A 225 -29.59 28.76 -21.92
C LEU A 225 -29.40 27.26 -21.66
N LEU A 226 -28.80 26.87 -20.54
CA LEU A 226 -28.64 25.46 -20.18
C LEU A 226 -29.99 24.74 -20.02
N ASN A 227 -30.99 25.43 -19.46
CA ASN A 227 -32.36 24.92 -19.36
C ASN A 227 -33.01 24.77 -20.74
N ALA A 228 -32.85 25.76 -21.62
CA ALA A 228 -33.38 25.71 -22.99
C ALA A 228 -32.71 24.64 -23.86
N LEU A 229 -31.42 24.38 -23.63
CA LEU A 229 -30.66 23.32 -24.30
C LEU A 229 -31.06 21.92 -23.79
N ASN A 230 -31.58 21.81 -22.57
CA ASN A 230 -32.04 20.58 -21.93
C ASN A 230 -31.08 19.39 -22.17
N ASP A 231 -31.53 18.32 -22.85
CA ASP A 231 -30.75 17.11 -23.12
C ASP A 231 -29.57 17.33 -24.10
N CYS A 232 -29.50 18.49 -24.76
CA CYS A 232 -28.40 18.85 -25.66
C CYS A 232 -27.13 19.27 -24.89
N THR A 233 -27.19 19.40 -23.56
CA THR A 233 -26.03 19.67 -22.71
C THR A 233 -25.99 18.73 -21.52
N LEU A 234 -24.80 18.18 -21.28
CA LEU A 234 -24.50 17.41 -20.08
C LEU A 234 -24.03 18.30 -18.93
N LEU A 235 -23.98 19.63 -19.11
CA LEU A 235 -23.41 20.55 -18.14
C LEU A 235 -24.47 21.18 -17.23
N LYS A 236 -24.07 21.45 -15.99
CA LYS A 236 -24.74 22.34 -15.05
C LYS A 236 -23.82 23.48 -14.64
N TYR A 237 -24.43 24.63 -14.42
CA TYR A 237 -23.75 25.85 -14.00
C TYR A 237 -23.68 25.94 -12.47
N LEU A 238 -22.52 26.32 -11.94
CA LEU A 238 -22.34 26.68 -10.53
C LEU A 238 -21.76 28.09 -10.41
N ASP A 239 -22.45 28.91 -9.62
CA ASP A 239 -21.88 30.15 -9.09
C ASP A 239 -20.99 29.84 -7.90
N ILE A 240 -19.68 29.95 -8.10
CA ILE A 240 -18.68 29.58 -7.11
C ILE A 240 -18.56 30.67 -6.02
N GLN A 241 -18.75 31.94 -6.40
CA GLN A 241 -18.70 33.05 -5.45
C GLN A 241 -19.90 33.03 -4.51
N ALA A 242 -21.12 32.83 -5.02
CA ALA A 242 -22.32 32.75 -4.20
C ALA A 242 -22.29 31.56 -3.21
N LEU A 243 -21.64 30.47 -3.61
CA LEU A 243 -21.49 29.27 -2.78
C LEU A 243 -20.26 29.30 -1.85
N HIS A 244 -19.48 30.40 -1.84
CA HIS A 244 -18.22 30.52 -1.11
C HIS A 244 -17.25 29.33 -1.31
N ARG A 245 -17.25 28.72 -2.50
CA ARG A 245 -16.44 27.53 -2.78
C ARG A 245 -15.08 27.93 -3.32
N VAL A 246 -14.04 27.16 -2.99
CA VAL A 246 -12.67 27.42 -3.41
C VAL A 246 -12.14 26.21 -4.18
N ILE A 247 -11.47 26.47 -5.30
CA ILE A 247 -10.65 25.52 -6.04
C ILE A 247 -9.21 25.70 -5.55
N GLY A 248 -8.76 24.84 -4.64
CA GLY A 248 -7.47 25.04 -3.96
C GLY A 248 -7.44 26.35 -3.14
N LYS A 249 -6.71 27.36 -3.62
CA LYS A 249 -6.65 28.72 -3.03
C LYS A 249 -7.46 29.76 -3.81
N PHE A 250 -8.09 29.38 -4.91
CA PHE A 250 -8.67 30.31 -5.87
C PHE A 250 -10.19 30.16 -5.98
N CYS A 251 -10.87 31.26 -6.30
CA CYS A 251 -12.32 31.34 -6.38
C CYS A 251 -12.68 31.98 -7.73
N PRO A 252 -12.83 31.18 -8.81
CA PRO A 252 -13.36 31.73 -10.05
C PRO A 252 -14.80 32.22 -9.88
N ASP A 253 -15.26 33.06 -10.80
CA ASP A 253 -16.65 33.52 -10.77
C ASP A 253 -17.67 32.41 -10.99
N CYS A 254 -17.40 31.51 -11.93
CA CYS A 254 -18.28 30.38 -12.20
C CYS A 254 -17.54 29.14 -12.71
N CYS A 255 -18.20 27.99 -12.59
CA CYS A 255 -17.70 26.72 -13.09
C CYS A 255 -18.83 25.89 -13.68
N PHE A 256 -18.46 25.00 -14.61
CA PHE A 256 -19.36 24.03 -15.21
C PHE A 256 -18.98 22.63 -14.73
N LEU A 257 -19.98 21.88 -14.30
CA LEU A 257 -19.87 20.47 -13.93
C LEU A 257 -20.76 19.65 -14.85
N PHE A 258 -20.57 18.34 -14.88
CA PHE A 258 -21.61 17.50 -15.45
C PHE A 258 -22.86 17.46 -14.56
N LYS A 259 -24.04 17.37 -15.17
CA LYS A 259 -25.35 17.29 -14.50
C LYS A 259 -25.41 16.12 -13.52
N ASN A 260 -24.74 15.02 -13.84
CA ASN A 260 -24.67 13.81 -13.02
C ASN A 260 -23.77 13.93 -11.78
N VAL A 261 -23.00 15.00 -11.64
CA VAL A 261 -22.14 15.22 -10.46
C VAL A 261 -22.95 15.98 -9.42
N ASN A 262 -23.54 15.30 -8.45
CA ASN A 262 -24.23 16.00 -7.36
C ASN A 262 -23.29 16.30 -6.18
N ILE A 263 -23.28 17.57 -5.75
CA ILE A 263 -22.40 18.13 -4.71
C ILE A 263 -23.27 18.97 -3.77
N ASP A 264 -24.20 18.29 -3.12
CA ASP A 264 -25.14 18.86 -2.17
C ASP A 264 -24.69 18.47 -0.75
N THR A 265 -23.73 19.22 -0.19
CA THR A 265 -23.67 19.61 1.25
C THR A 265 -22.43 20.47 1.56
N ASP A 266 -22.53 21.30 2.61
CA ASP A 266 -21.51 22.23 3.11
C ASP A 266 -20.21 21.57 3.63
N GLN A 267 -20.11 20.23 3.64
CA GLN A 267 -18.90 19.49 4.04
C GLN A 267 -18.10 18.93 2.84
N GLU A 268 -18.55 19.13 1.61
CA GLU A 268 -18.08 18.43 0.40
C GLU A 268 -17.12 19.23 -0.50
N HIS A 269 -16.68 20.41 -0.08
CA HIS A 269 -15.83 21.32 -0.88
C HIS A 269 -14.51 20.71 -1.36
N LYS A 270 -14.00 19.65 -0.72
CA LYS A 270 -12.69 19.06 -1.00
C LYS A 270 -12.58 18.40 -2.38
N CYS A 271 -13.70 18.06 -3.03
CA CYS A 271 -13.69 17.25 -4.25
C CYS A 271 -14.17 18.01 -5.50
N LEU A 272 -14.73 19.22 -5.35
CA LEU A 272 -15.33 19.98 -6.46
C LEU A 272 -14.36 20.13 -7.64
N GLN A 273 -13.12 20.52 -7.34
CA GLN A 273 -12.04 20.71 -8.30
C GLN A 273 -11.71 19.49 -9.16
N ASP A 274 -12.07 18.28 -8.74
CA ASP A 274 -11.82 17.07 -9.52
C ASP A 274 -12.84 16.88 -10.66
N PHE A 275 -13.98 17.58 -10.61
CA PHE A 275 -15.10 17.42 -11.55
C PHE A 275 -15.35 18.62 -12.45
N ILE A 276 -14.66 19.74 -12.21
CA ILE A 276 -14.82 20.97 -13.00
C ILE A 276 -14.45 20.71 -14.45
N VAL A 277 -15.40 20.95 -15.34
CA VAL A 277 -15.22 20.77 -16.78
C VAL A 277 -14.63 22.03 -17.39
N CYS A 278 -15.13 23.18 -16.95
CA CYS A 278 -14.79 24.50 -17.46
C CYS A 278 -14.89 25.54 -16.35
N VAL A 279 -14.06 26.59 -16.44
CA VAL A 279 -14.08 27.76 -15.56
C VAL A 279 -14.42 29.02 -16.36
N GLY A 280 -15.26 29.87 -15.80
CA GLY A 280 -15.53 31.21 -16.33
C GLY A 280 -15.12 32.28 -15.32
N GLU A 281 -14.55 33.37 -15.83
CA GLU A 281 -14.22 34.56 -15.05
C GLU A 281 -14.89 35.79 -15.68
N PHE A 282 -15.44 36.64 -14.83
CA PHE A 282 -16.06 37.91 -15.17
C PHE A 282 -15.12 39.05 -14.77
N LYS A 283 -14.95 40.03 -15.65
CA LYS A 283 -14.14 41.23 -15.37
C LYS A 283 -14.84 42.48 -15.82
N LYS A 284 -14.77 43.54 -15.01
CA LYS A 284 -15.21 44.88 -15.42
C LYS A 284 -14.35 45.50 -16.54
N CYS A 285 -13.06 45.17 -16.56
CA CYS A 285 -12.07 45.74 -17.47
C CYS A 285 -11.97 44.98 -18.79
N ASP A 286 -11.02 45.40 -19.63
CA ASP A 286 -10.68 44.70 -20.88
C ASP A 286 -10.30 43.23 -20.61
N VAL A 287 -10.95 42.33 -21.33
CA VAL A 287 -10.68 40.89 -21.33
C VAL A 287 -9.27 40.57 -21.87
N SER A 288 -8.61 41.53 -22.51
CA SER A 288 -7.23 41.43 -22.96
C SER A 288 -6.17 41.82 -21.91
N SER A 289 -6.56 42.21 -20.68
CA SER A 289 -5.57 42.54 -19.64
C SER A 289 -4.74 41.32 -19.21
N GLU A 290 -3.41 41.48 -19.17
CA GLU A 290 -2.46 40.42 -18.78
C GLU A 290 -2.79 39.80 -17.42
N ALA A 291 -3.22 40.61 -16.46
CA ALA A 291 -3.62 40.14 -15.13
C ALA A 291 -4.83 39.20 -15.19
N SER A 292 -5.84 39.53 -16.00
CA SER A 292 -7.06 38.72 -16.14
C SER A 292 -6.78 37.45 -16.93
N ILE A 293 -5.96 37.53 -17.99
CA ILE A 293 -5.50 36.36 -18.75
C ILE A 293 -4.66 35.44 -17.85
N GLY A 294 -3.76 36.02 -17.06
CA GLY A 294 -2.96 35.30 -16.08
C GLY A 294 -3.83 34.54 -15.08
N GLN A 295 -4.87 35.19 -14.57
CA GLN A 295 -5.79 34.59 -13.60
C GLN A 295 -6.53 33.39 -14.17
N ILE A 296 -7.20 33.53 -15.33
CA ILE A 296 -7.95 32.42 -15.92
C ILE A 296 -7.01 31.25 -16.28
N LEU A 297 -5.84 31.53 -16.87
CA LEU A 297 -4.89 30.47 -17.24
C LEU A 297 -4.26 29.81 -15.99
N HIS A 298 -4.11 30.54 -14.89
CA HIS A 298 -3.67 29.95 -13.62
C HIS A 298 -4.71 28.94 -13.11
N TYR A 299 -6.00 29.28 -13.19
CA TYR A 299 -7.08 28.36 -12.83
C TYR A 299 -7.09 27.11 -13.71
N LEU A 300 -7.02 27.30 -15.03
CA LEU A 300 -6.98 26.18 -15.97
C LEU A 300 -5.75 25.30 -15.76
N HIS A 301 -4.60 25.90 -15.43
CA HIS A 301 -3.38 25.16 -15.18
C HIS A 301 -3.52 24.32 -13.90
N LEU A 302 -4.02 24.92 -12.82
CA LEU A 302 -4.26 24.22 -11.56
C LEU A 302 -5.20 23.03 -11.76
N LEU A 303 -6.32 23.24 -12.46
CA LEU A 303 -7.24 22.16 -12.78
C LEU A 303 -6.59 21.09 -13.65
N SER A 304 -5.73 21.47 -14.61
CA SER A 304 -5.07 20.52 -15.51
C SER A 304 -4.10 19.63 -14.75
N VAL A 305 -3.42 20.18 -13.73
CA VAL A 305 -2.60 19.42 -12.79
C VAL A 305 -3.47 18.50 -11.93
N ILE A 306 -4.51 19.04 -11.27
CA ILE A 306 -5.38 18.28 -10.35
C ILE A 306 -6.04 17.09 -11.05
N GLN A 307 -6.62 17.34 -12.22
CA GLN A 307 -7.42 16.37 -12.96
C GLN A 307 -6.57 15.53 -13.94
N ASN A 308 -5.30 15.90 -14.16
CA ASN A 308 -4.42 15.32 -15.17
C ASN A 308 -5.04 15.25 -16.57
N ARG A 309 -5.87 16.23 -16.93
CA ARG A 309 -6.57 16.26 -18.23
C ARG A 309 -5.68 16.81 -19.33
N LYS A 310 -5.78 16.21 -20.51
CA LYS A 310 -5.04 16.63 -21.71
C LYS A 310 -5.39 18.07 -22.07
N LYS A 311 -6.67 18.43 -22.00
CA LYS A 311 -7.18 19.78 -22.26
C LYS A 311 -8.15 20.22 -21.19
N ILE A 312 -8.03 21.48 -20.76
CA ILE A 312 -9.04 22.16 -19.94
C ILE A 312 -9.35 23.51 -20.56
N TYR A 313 -10.63 23.83 -20.61
CA TYR A 313 -11.16 25.03 -21.24
C TYR A 313 -11.67 26.02 -20.21
N GLY A 314 -11.63 27.28 -20.57
CA GLY A 314 -12.29 28.34 -19.82
C GLY A 314 -12.60 29.53 -20.70
N PHE A 315 -13.27 30.51 -20.12
CA PHE A 315 -13.53 31.78 -20.78
C PHE A 315 -13.38 32.94 -19.82
N LEU A 316 -13.13 34.11 -20.41
CA LEU A 316 -13.10 35.39 -19.74
C LEU A 316 -14.12 36.29 -20.45
N THR A 317 -14.98 36.97 -19.69
CA THR A 317 -15.97 37.87 -20.26
C THR A 317 -16.14 39.13 -19.42
N ASN A 318 -16.50 40.24 -20.06
CA ASN A 318 -16.96 41.45 -19.40
C ASN A 318 -18.44 41.75 -19.67
N GLY A 319 -19.15 40.77 -20.23
CA GLY A 319 -20.53 40.89 -20.68
C GLY A 319 -20.70 41.62 -22.02
N LYS A 320 -19.61 42.15 -22.62
CA LYS A 320 -19.60 42.72 -23.98
C LYS A 320 -18.73 41.93 -24.94
N GLN A 321 -17.61 41.44 -24.43
CA GLN A 321 -16.65 40.63 -25.14
C GLN A 321 -16.42 39.34 -24.38
N ILE A 322 -16.14 38.27 -25.12
CA ILE A 322 -15.76 36.98 -24.57
C ILE A 322 -14.50 36.47 -25.27
N SER A 323 -13.61 35.89 -24.50
CA SER A 323 -12.38 35.26 -24.97
C SER A 323 -12.33 33.85 -24.41
N PHE A 324 -12.02 32.87 -25.26
CA PHE A 324 -11.90 31.47 -24.89
C PHE A 324 -10.44 31.11 -24.70
N PHE A 325 -10.21 30.22 -23.74
CA PHE A 325 -8.89 29.75 -23.38
C PHE A 325 -8.90 28.24 -23.29
N TYR A 326 -7.79 27.63 -23.65
CA TYR A 326 -7.51 26.27 -23.20
C TYR A 326 -6.04 26.09 -22.91
N ILE A 327 -5.76 25.10 -22.08
CA ILE A 327 -4.42 24.64 -21.82
C ILE A 327 -4.33 23.21 -22.32
N GLU A 328 -3.26 22.89 -23.04
CA GLU A 328 -2.98 21.54 -23.52
C GLU A 328 -1.68 21.00 -22.92
N LYS A 329 -1.76 19.81 -22.33
CA LYS A 329 -0.58 19.08 -21.87
C LYS A 329 0.17 18.51 -23.08
N LYS A 330 1.46 18.90 -23.27
CA LYS A 330 2.26 18.49 -24.45
C LYS A 330 2.49 16.97 -24.52
N HIS A 331 2.74 16.34 -23.37
CA HIS A 331 2.97 14.91 -23.24
C HIS A 331 2.47 14.40 -21.89
N GLU A 332 1.92 13.19 -21.83
CA GLU A 332 1.32 12.62 -20.62
C GLU A 332 2.29 12.51 -19.43
N TRP A 333 3.60 12.39 -19.72
CA TRP A 333 4.66 12.16 -18.73
C TRP A 333 5.52 13.40 -18.40
N LYS A 334 5.29 14.56 -19.04
CA LYS A 334 6.02 15.81 -18.77
C LYS A 334 5.06 16.89 -18.26
N GLU A 335 5.48 17.62 -17.22
CA GLU A 335 4.79 18.81 -16.69
C GLU A 335 4.97 20.05 -17.60
N SER A 336 4.74 19.89 -18.90
CA SER A 336 4.86 20.97 -19.88
C SER A 336 3.53 21.21 -20.57
N TYR A 337 3.12 22.48 -20.57
CA TYR A 337 1.81 22.91 -21.02
C TYR A 337 1.95 23.94 -22.15
N ASN A 338 1.01 23.92 -23.08
CA ASN A 338 0.78 24.98 -24.04
C ASN A 338 -0.44 25.79 -23.59
N PHE A 339 -0.35 27.11 -23.71
CA PHE A 339 -1.44 28.03 -23.36
C PHE A 339 -2.02 28.60 -24.63
N TYR A 340 -3.34 28.62 -24.73
CA TYR A 340 -4.04 29.10 -25.91
C TYR A 340 -5.10 30.14 -25.54
N LYS A 341 -5.18 31.21 -26.35
CA LYS A 341 -6.19 32.26 -26.27
C LYS A 341 -6.86 32.42 -27.65
N SER A 342 -8.18 32.50 -27.71
CA SER A 342 -8.90 32.86 -28.93
C SER A 342 -8.80 34.35 -29.19
N GLN A 343 -9.16 34.80 -30.39
CA GLN A 343 -9.47 36.22 -30.57
C GLN A 343 -10.58 36.66 -29.61
N ASP A 344 -10.58 37.95 -29.26
CA ASP A 344 -11.67 38.53 -28.47
C ASP A 344 -12.88 38.65 -29.38
N LEU A 345 -14.01 38.12 -28.92
CA LEU A 345 -15.24 38.09 -29.69
C LEU A 345 -16.24 39.04 -29.06
N ASP A 346 -16.71 40.01 -29.84
CA ASP A 346 -17.81 40.86 -29.41
C ASP A 346 -19.10 40.04 -29.37
N MET A 347 -19.82 40.11 -28.26
CA MET A 347 -21.14 39.50 -28.12
C MET A 347 -22.25 40.34 -28.80
N PHE A 348 -21.89 41.56 -29.23
CA PHE A 348 -22.76 42.54 -29.87
C PHE A 348 -22.08 43.05 -31.17
N ASN A 349 -22.86 43.40 -32.19
CA ASN A 349 -22.29 44.02 -33.40
C ASN A 349 -21.88 45.50 -33.12
N GLU A 350 -20.73 45.95 -33.63
CA GLU A 350 -20.15 47.29 -33.37
C GLU A 350 -21.07 48.48 -33.70
N TYR A 351 -22.02 48.31 -34.64
CA TYR A 351 -23.00 49.33 -35.04
C TYR A 351 -24.06 49.67 -33.96
N SER A 352 -23.99 49.05 -32.78
CA SER A 352 -24.98 49.18 -31.70
C SER A 352 -24.58 50.13 -30.56
N LYS A 353 -23.40 50.77 -30.61
CA LYS A 353 -22.97 51.74 -29.58
C LYS A 353 -23.84 53.01 -29.50
N GLU A 354 -24.67 53.27 -30.51
CA GLU A 354 -25.68 54.33 -30.46
C GLU A 354 -26.95 53.79 -29.81
N SER A 355 -27.26 54.36 -28.64
CA SER A 355 -28.36 54.03 -27.72
C SER A 355 -29.61 53.47 -28.39
N LEU A 356 -30.11 52.34 -27.88
CA LEU A 356 -31.53 51.96 -28.00
C LEU A 356 -32.37 53.13 -27.48
N SER A 357 -32.99 53.91 -28.39
CA SER A 357 -34.09 54.77 -27.98
C SER A 357 -35.23 53.85 -27.53
N SER A 358 -35.85 54.17 -26.39
CA SER A 358 -36.86 53.33 -25.73
C SER A 358 -38.13 53.09 -26.55
N ASP A 359 -38.29 53.76 -27.70
CA ASP A 359 -39.58 53.95 -28.37
C ASP A 359 -39.67 53.30 -29.76
N MET A 360 -38.67 52.52 -30.19
CA MET A 360 -38.71 51.86 -31.51
C MET A 360 -39.05 50.36 -31.40
N MET A 361 -40.20 49.98 -31.96
CA MET A 361 -40.58 48.58 -32.23
C MET A 361 -39.65 48.02 -33.32
N ILE A 362 -38.49 47.51 -32.94
CA ILE A 362 -37.54 46.84 -33.86
C ILE A 362 -38.12 45.47 -34.21
N THR A 363 -38.19 45.14 -35.50
CA THR A 363 -38.65 43.80 -35.92
C THR A 363 -37.60 42.72 -35.57
N ASN A 364 -38.04 41.46 -35.41
CA ASN A 364 -37.15 40.35 -35.02
C ASN A 364 -35.95 40.17 -35.98
N GLU A 365 -36.14 40.40 -37.29
CA GLU A 365 -35.09 40.30 -38.30
C GLU A 365 -34.11 41.47 -38.24
N GLU A 366 -34.60 42.71 -38.05
CA GLU A 366 -33.75 43.88 -37.87
C GLU A 366 -32.89 43.77 -36.61
N TRP A 367 -33.45 43.23 -35.52
CA TRP A 367 -32.69 43.02 -34.29
C TRP A 367 -31.55 42.01 -34.48
N LYS A 368 -31.85 40.87 -35.12
CA LYS A 368 -30.85 39.81 -35.42
C LYS A 368 -29.70 40.37 -36.24
N ASN A 369 -29.99 41.14 -37.29
CA ASN A 369 -28.95 41.66 -38.17
C ASN A 369 -28.12 42.79 -37.51
N LYS A 370 -28.74 43.62 -36.67
CA LYS A 370 -28.11 44.84 -36.16
C LYS A 370 -27.40 44.67 -34.81
N TYR A 371 -27.83 43.75 -33.96
CA TYR A 371 -27.35 43.66 -32.58
C TYR A 371 -26.73 42.31 -32.23
N LEU A 372 -27.25 41.21 -32.80
CA LEU A 372 -26.77 39.86 -32.51
C LEU A 372 -25.51 39.56 -33.31
N ASN A 373 -24.39 39.32 -32.63
CA ASN A 373 -23.23 38.67 -33.26
C ASN A 373 -23.47 37.17 -33.31
N GLU A 374 -24.14 36.71 -34.38
CA GLU A 374 -24.56 35.31 -34.53
C GLU A 374 -23.39 34.34 -34.45
N VAL A 375 -22.21 34.72 -34.95
CA VAL A 375 -21.00 33.90 -34.92
C VAL A 375 -20.55 33.69 -33.47
N THR A 376 -20.42 34.77 -32.68
CA THR A 376 -20.02 34.68 -31.27
C THR A 376 -20.99 33.84 -30.45
N TRP A 377 -22.29 34.01 -30.67
CA TRP A 377 -23.31 33.26 -29.91
C TRP A 377 -23.39 31.80 -30.34
N LYS A 378 -23.21 31.48 -31.62
CA LYS A 378 -23.03 30.07 -32.06
C LYS A 378 -21.83 29.44 -31.37
N ILE A 379 -20.71 30.17 -31.30
CA ILE A 379 -19.51 29.71 -30.60
C ILE A 379 -19.81 29.42 -29.13
N PHE A 380 -20.47 30.35 -28.45
CA PHE A 380 -20.80 30.21 -27.03
C PHE A 380 -21.82 29.10 -26.76
N ILE A 381 -22.85 28.95 -27.59
CA ILE A 381 -23.81 27.85 -27.45
C ILE A 381 -23.12 26.51 -27.72
N ASN A 382 -22.30 26.42 -28.75
CA ASN A 382 -21.53 25.20 -29.04
C ASN A 382 -20.55 24.88 -27.91
N PHE A 383 -20.04 25.90 -27.22
CA PHE A 383 -19.27 25.74 -26.00
C PHE A 383 -20.09 25.12 -24.86
N LEU A 384 -21.35 25.51 -24.69
CA LEU A 384 -22.24 24.94 -23.67
C LEU A 384 -22.78 23.53 -24.02
N THR A 385 -22.86 23.17 -25.31
CA THR A 385 -23.35 21.88 -25.80
C THR A 385 -22.24 20.90 -26.18
N MET A 386 -20.98 21.24 -25.94
CA MET A 386 -19.80 20.49 -26.39
C MET A 386 -19.93 18.97 -26.19
N ASN A 387 -19.65 18.25 -27.28
CA ASN A 387 -19.77 16.79 -27.38
C ASN A 387 -18.65 16.08 -26.59
N ASP A 388 -18.83 14.82 -26.20
CA ASP A 388 -17.95 14.04 -25.29
C ASP A 388 -16.45 14.12 -25.62
N LYS A 389 -16.10 14.30 -26.91
CA LYS A 389 -14.73 14.45 -27.41
C LYS A 389 -13.98 15.68 -26.86
N PHE A 390 -14.68 16.77 -26.53
CA PHE A 390 -14.08 17.96 -25.93
C PHE A 390 -13.67 17.74 -24.49
N TYR A 391 -14.42 16.89 -23.80
CA TYR A 391 -14.31 16.73 -22.38
C TYR A 391 -13.83 15.34 -22.00
N GLU A 392 -13.16 14.60 -22.90
CA GLU A 392 -12.65 13.24 -22.67
C GLU A 392 -12.10 13.08 -21.24
N TYR A 393 -13.00 12.72 -20.32
CA TYR A 393 -12.69 12.16 -19.03
C TYR A 393 -12.64 10.71 -19.37
N THR A 394 -11.44 10.20 -19.46
CA THR A 394 -11.19 8.86 -19.97
C THR A 394 -11.78 7.75 -19.07
N THR A 395 -12.54 8.12 -18.03
CA THR A 395 -12.88 7.34 -16.83
C THR A 395 -14.13 7.76 -16.08
N LEU A 396 -14.98 8.59 -16.67
CA LEU A 396 -16.41 8.48 -16.37
C LEU A 396 -17.00 7.46 -17.35
N ASN A 397 -16.67 6.18 -17.17
CA ASN A 397 -17.35 5.07 -17.86
C ASN A 397 -18.72 4.78 -17.21
N ILE A 398 -19.38 5.83 -16.70
CA ILE A 398 -20.82 5.81 -16.50
C ILE A 398 -21.34 6.38 -17.82
N ASN A 399 -21.91 5.51 -18.66
CA ASN A 399 -22.54 5.95 -19.90
C ASN A 399 -23.45 7.16 -19.56
N PRO A 400 -23.30 8.32 -20.21
CA PRO A 400 -24.15 9.50 -19.96
C PRO A 400 -25.64 9.18 -20.07
N SER A 401 -26.00 8.13 -20.82
CA SER A 401 -27.36 7.63 -20.98
C SER A 401 -27.83 6.69 -19.86
N ASP A 402 -26.97 6.31 -18.91
CA ASP A 402 -27.29 5.42 -17.79
C ASP A 402 -28.01 6.18 -16.68
N ASN A 403 -29.26 6.55 -16.97
CA ASN A 403 -30.17 7.28 -16.08
C ASN A 403 -30.35 6.61 -14.70
N LEU A 404 -30.01 5.33 -14.58
CA LEU A 404 -30.12 4.55 -13.34
C LEU A 404 -29.08 4.93 -12.28
N PHE A 405 -27.90 5.42 -12.68
CA PHE A 405 -26.82 5.76 -11.74
C PHE A 405 -26.86 7.23 -11.32
N GLN A 406 -27.21 8.12 -12.24
CA GLN A 406 -26.97 9.56 -12.14
C GLN A 406 -27.95 10.29 -11.20
N ASN A 407 -29.18 9.81 -11.08
CA ASN A 407 -30.16 10.37 -10.15
C ASN A 407 -30.15 9.67 -8.79
N LYS A 408 -29.38 8.59 -8.68
CA LYS A 408 -29.44 7.67 -7.55
C LYS A 408 -28.32 7.87 -6.54
N TYR A 409 -27.21 8.54 -6.86
CA TYR A 409 -26.07 8.67 -5.94
C TYR A 409 -25.42 10.06 -5.95
N ASN A 410 -25.09 10.58 -4.77
CA ASN A 410 -24.32 11.81 -4.52
C ASN A 410 -22.86 11.50 -4.16
N ILE A 411 -21.93 12.37 -4.56
CA ILE A 411 -20.50 12.21 -4.23
C ILE A 411 -20.21 12.82 -2.86
N ARG A 412 -19.91 11.97 -1.86
CA ARG A 412 -19.72 12.41 -0.47
C ARG A 412 -18.28 12.83 -0.15
N LYS A 413 -17.29 12.03 -0.57
CA LYS A 413 -15.87 12.34 -0.31
C LYS A 413 -14.93 11.57 -1.23
N LYS A 414 -13.76 12.15 -1.47
CA LYS A 414 -12.59 11.46 -2.03
C LYS A 414 -12.00 10.54 -0.97
N LEU A 415 -11.87 9.26 -1.29
CA LEU A 415 -11.32 8.22 -0.44
C LEU A 415 -9.81 8.03 -0.66
N GLY A 416 -9.32 8.24 -1.88
CA GLY A 416 -7.91 8.03 -2.21
C GLY A 416 -7.53 8.61 -3.57
N ASN A 417 -6.25 8.91 -3.76
CA ASN A 417 -5.70 9.57 -4.95
C ASN A 417 -4.47 8.83 -5.49
N GLY A 418 -4.67 7.61 -6.00
CA GLY A 418 -3.58 6.80 -6.55
C GLY A 418 -2.96 7.38 -7.83
N LEU A 419 -1.82 6.82 -8.24
CA LEU A 419 -1.07 7.25 -9.43
C LEU A 419 -1.92 7.27 -10.71
N THR A 420 -2.79 6.27 -10.88
CA THR A 420 -3.58 6.08 -12.10
C THR A 420 -5.05 6.39 -11.91
N SER A 421 -5.54 6.64 -10.69
CA SER A 421 -6.97 6.80 -10.43
C SER A 421 -7.29 7.53 -9.13
N VAL A 422 -8.50 8.07 -9.06
CA VAL A 422 -9.11 8.64 -7.87
C VAL A 422 -10.31 7.80 -7.46
N VAL A 423 -10.49 7.62 -6.14
CA VAL A 423 -11.58 6.83 -5.57
C VAL A 423 -12.48 7.75 -4.76
N TYR A 424 -13.79 7.61 -4.92
CA TYR A 424 -14.83 8.42 -4.28
C TYR A 424 -15.84 7.52 -3.56
N LEU A 425 -16.32 8.01 -2.42
CA LEU A 425 -17.48 7.49 -1.72
C LEU A 425 -18.74 8.15 -2.29
N LEU A 426 -19.68 7.33 -2.68
CA LEU A 426 -21.01 7.71 -3.14
C LEU A 426 -22.05 7.33 -2.08
N VAL A 427 -23.11 8.13 -1.96
CA VAL A 427 -24.25 7.88 -1.08
C VAL A 427 -25.53 7.95 -1.89
N LYS A 428 -26.45 7.01 -1.68
CA LYS A 428 -27.70 6.96 -2.43
C LYS A 428 -28.63 8.14 -2.12
N ASN A 429 -29.31 8.64 -3.13
CA ASN A 429 -30.29 9.72 -3.08
C ASN A 429 -31.66 9.16 -2.69
N ASP A 430 -31.80 8.70 -1.46
CA ASP A 430 -33.09 8.25 -0.95
C ASP A 430 -33.81 9.38 -0.22
N ASN A 431 -34.73 10.05 -0.93
CA ASN A 431 -35.64 11.03 -0.30
C ASN A 431 -36.74 10.37 0.55
N ASN A 432 -36.73 9.04 0.77
CA ASN A 432 -37.90 8.32 1.31
C ASN A 432 -37.64 7.08 2.20
N SER A 433 -36.44 6.81 2.72
CA SER A 433 -36.25 5.68 3.65
C SER A 433 -35.90 6.12 5.07
N LEU A 434 -36.85 5.92 5.98
CA LEU A 434 -36.72 6.00 7.44
C LEU A 434 -35.89 4.84 8.05
N ASN A 435 -35.03 4.18 7.26
CA ASN A 435 -34.15 3.12 7.72
C ASN A 435 -32.70 3.56 7.54
N ASP A 436 -31.95 3.58 8.65
CA ASP A 436 -30.57 4.08 8.81
C ASP A 436 -29.46 3.28 8.09
N ASP A 437 -29.79 2.40 7.15
CA ASP A 437 -28.79 1.74 6.31
C ASP A 437 -28.42 2.66 5.15
N ILE A 438 -27.41 3.50 5.36
CA ILE A 438 -26.85 4.34 4.30
C ILE A 438 -26.28 3.42 3.22
N ASP A 439 -27.00 3.25 2.11
CA ASP A 439 -26.54 2.58 0.89
C ASP A 439 -25.34 3.38 0.31
N GLN A 440 -24.14 3.07 0.80
CA GLN A 440 -22.87 3.65 0.34
C GLN A 440 -22.24 2.77 -0.74
N CYS A 441 -21.71 3.39 -1.79
CA CYS A 441 -20.91 2.68 -2.79
C CYS A 441 -19.64 3.44 -3.13
N VAL A 442 -18.72 2.80 -3.84
CA VAL A 442 -17.40 3.38 -4.18
C VAL A 442 -17.29 3.51 -5.69
N MET A 443 -16.87 4.69 -6.16
CA MET A 443 -16.60 4.97 -7.56
C MET A 443 -15.12 5.22 -7.76
N LYS A 444 -14.50 4.53 -8.71
CA LYS A 444 -13.10 4.74 -9.11
C LYS A 444 -13.07 5.35 -10.51
N ILE A 445 -12.32 6.44 -10.65
CA ILE A 445 -12.15 7.21 -11.89
C ILE A 445 -10.64 7.21 -12.20
N SER A 446 -10.18 6.59 -13.29
CA SER A 446 -8.77 6.71 -13.70
C SER A 446 -8.40 8.14 -14.16
N LYS A 447 -7.11 8.48 -14.16
CA LYS A 447 -6.59 9.81 -14.50
C LYS A 447 -6.18 9.95 -15.97
N SER A 448 -6.22 8.88 -16.77
CA SER A 448 -5.82 8.89 -18.19
C SER A 448 -6.44 7.71 -18.96
N SER A 449 -6.62 7.88 -20.27
CA SER A 449 -7.08 6.85 -21.22
C SER A 449 -6.12 5.68 -21.28
N LEU A 450 -4.83 5.89 -21.07
CA LEU A 450 -3.86 4.80 -21.03
C LEU A 450 -4.21 3.76 -19.95
N TYR A 451 -4.87 4.18 -18.88
CA TYR A 451 -5.26 3.32 -17.77
C TYR A 451 -6.71 2.87 -17.83
N SER A 452 -7.51 3.33 -18.80
CA SER A 452 -8.91 2.95 -18.92
C SER A 452 -9.08 1.47 -19.29
N GLU A 453 -8.15 0.92 -20.08
CA GLU A 453 -8.13 -0.51 -20.42
C GLU A 453 -7.84 -1.39 -19.19
N TYR A 454 -6.90 -0.98 -18.34
CA TYR A 454 -6.66 -1.64 -17.04
C TYR A 454 -7.90 -1.57 -16.13
N PHE A 455 -8.63 -0.46 -16.17
CA PHE A 455 -9.88 -0.29 -15.43
C PHE A 455 -11.00 -1.19 -15.97
N LEU A 456 -11.13 -1.33 -17.28
CA LEU A 456 -12.06 -2.26 -17.91
C LEU A 456 -11.72 -3.72 -17.55
N ASN A 457 -10.44 -4.05 -17.44
CA ASN A 457 -9.99 -5.35 -16.94
C ASN A 457 -10.38 -5.55 -15.46
N GLU A 458 -10.19 -4.56 -14.58
CA GLU A 458 -10.68 -4.61 -13.19
C GLU A 458 -12.20 -4.81 -13.10
N VAL A 459 -12.98 -4.08 -13.88
CA VAL A 459 -14.45 -4.22 -13.94
C VAL A 459 -14.84 -5.61 -14.44
N THR A 460 -14.12 -6.14 -15.43
CA THR A 460 -14.34 -7.49 -15.97
C THR A 460 -14.02 -8.54 -14.92
N ILE A 461 -12.88 -8.43 -14.21
CA ILE A 461 -12.50 -9.29 -13.09
C ILE A 461 -13.57 -9.24 -11.99
N ILE A 462 -14.05 -8.04 -11.62
CA ILE A 462 -15.11 -7.86 -10.62
C ILE A 462 -16.41 -8.55 -11.06
N LYS A 463 -16.79 -8.44 -12.35
CA LYS A 463 -17.98 -9.13 -12.90
C LYS A 463 -17.81 -10.64 -12.84
N GLU A 464 -16.64 -11.18 -13.17
CA GLU A 464 -16.36 -12.62 -13.07
C GLU A 464 -16.30 -13.10 -11.63
N LEU A 465 -15.68 -12.36 -10.71
CA LEU A 465 -15.66 -12.68 -9.27
C LEU A 465 -17.06 -12.65 -8.65
N LYS A 466 -17.93 -11.72 -9.07
CA LYS A 466 -19.34 -11.70 -8.66
C LYS A 466 -20.11 -12.93 -9.14
N LYS A 467 -19.82 -13.45 -10.34
CA LYS A 467 -20.42 -14.70 -10.83
C LYS A 467 -19.99 -15.92 -9.99
N LEU A 468 -18.81 -15.87 -9.39
CA LEU A 468 -18.26 -16.95 -8.58
C LEU A 468 -18.85 -17.00 -7.15
N ASN A 469 -19.67 -16.02 -6.74
CA ASN A 469 -20.33 -15.94 -5.42
C ASN A 469 -19.37 -16.10 -4.21
N ASP A 470 -18.09 -15.77 -4.41
CA ASP A 470 -17.04 -15.95 -3.42
C ASP A 470 -16.70 -14.59 -2.77
N SER A 471 -17.53 -14.19 -1.79
CA SER A 471 -17.37 -12.93 -1.05
C SER A 471 -16.01 -12.79 -0.37
N ASN A 472 -15.34 -13.90 -0.03
CA ASN A 472 -14.02 -13.87 0.61
C ASN A 472 -12.92 -13.47 -0.39
N LYS A 473 -12.96 -13.99 -1.62
CA LYS A 473 -12.06 -13.54 -2.70
C LYS A 473 -12.33 -12.10 -3.12
N PHE A 474 -13.59 -11.68 -3.11
CA PHE A 474 -13.97 -10.30 -3.38
C PHE A 474 -13.39 -9.33 -2.34
N ASN A 475 -13.48 -9.68 -1.04
CA ASN A 475 -12.91 -8.89 0.04
C ASN A 475 -11.36 -8.89 0.03
N LEU A 476 -10.73 -10.03 -0.27
CA LEU A 476 -9.27 -10.11 -0.42
C LEU A 476 -8.76 -9.27 -1.59
N PHE A 477 -9.45 -9.30 -2.75
CA PHE A 477 -9.11 -8.47 -3.91
C PHE A 477 -9.17 -6.97 -3.59
N PHE A 478 -10.20 -6.53 -2.87
CA PHE A 478 -10.29 -5.13 -2.45
C PHE A 478 -9.30 -4.77 -1.34
N GLN A 479 -8.99 -5.69 -0.42
CA GLN A 479 -7.94 -5.47 0.60
C GLN A 479 -6.56 -5.35 -0.03
N ASP A 480 -6.23 -6.15 -1.05
CA ASP A 480 -4.98 -6.00 -1.80
C ASP A 480 -4.94 -4.67 -2.55
N ILE A 481 -6.02 -4.27 -3.23
CA ILE A 481 -6.10 -2.95 -3.89
C ILE A 481 -5.90 -1.80 -2.90
N LEU A 482 -6.45 -1.92 -1.69
CA LEU A 482 -6.30 -0.92 -0.63
C LEU A 482 -4.92 -0.97 0.05
N GLN A 483 -4.29 -2.14 0.17
CA GLN A 483 -2.93 -2.29 0.72
C GLN A 483 -1.84 -1.81 -0.25
N TYR A 484 -2.07 -1.89 -1.56
CA TYR A 484 -1.13 -1.43 -2.58
C TYR A 484 -1.41 0.00 -3.09
N SER A 485 -2.40 0.70 -2.52
CA SER A 485 -2.54 2.14 -2.71
C SER A 485 -1.67 2.85 -1.67
N PRO A 486 -0.51 3.42 -2.02
CA PRO A 486 0.20 4.29 -1.09
C PRO A 486 -0.69 5.51 -0.79
N GLU A 487 -0.69 5.88 0.50
CA GLU A 487 -1.44 6.95 1.18
C GLU A 487 -2.00 8.10 0.32
#